data_AF-A0A4R6JS96-F1
#
_entry.id   AF-A0A4R6JS96-F1
#
_cell.length_a   1.000
_cell.length_b   1.000
_cell.length_c   1.000
_cell.angle_alpha   90.00
_cell.angle_beta   90.00
_cell.angle_gamma   90.00
#
_symmetry.space_group_name_H-M   'P 1'
#
loop_
_entity.id
_entity.type
_entity.pdbx_description
1 polymer ?
#
loop_
_entity_poly.entity_id
_entity_poly.type
_entity_poly.pdbx_seq_one_letter_code
_entity_poly.pdbx_strand_id
1 'polypeptide(L)'
;MLPAAQRVRRSADFAAAIRGGRRVGRGTVVVHLLLEEPAQASTARAGFVVSKAVGNAVIRNEVKRRLRHLVRPMLDELPGGSMLIVRALPAAAGASYAALGTDLAAAVAAARKPRRPR
;
A
#
# COMPACT_ATOMS: atom_id res chain seq x y z
N MET A 1 -5.03 -11.82 -9.14
CA MET A 1 -3.80 -11.72 -8.30
C MET A 1 -2.88 -10.66 -8.89
N LEU A 2 -2.13 -9.91 -8.07
CA LEU A 2 -1.26 -8.83 -8.54
C LEU A 2 -0.07 -9.38 -9.36
N PRO A 3 0.19 -8.94 -10.60
CA PRO A 3 1.32 -9.39 -11.43
C PRO A 3 2.69 -9.26 -10.74
N ALA A 4 3.67 -10.04 -11.19
CA ALA A 4 5.03 -10.01 -10.68
C ALA A 4 5.69 -8.63 -10.78
N ALA A 5 5.49 -7.94 -11.91
CA ALA A 5 6.05 -6.62 -12.20
C ALA A 5 5.54 -5.53 -11.26
N GLN A 6 4.28 -5.65 -10.81
CA GLN A 6 3.65 -4.68 -9.91
C GLN A 6 3.92 -4.98 -8.42
N ARG A 7 4.85 -5.87 -8.08
CA ARG A 7 5.19 -6.21 -6.67
C ARG A 7 6.54 -5.63 -6.27
N VAL A 8 6.56 -4.92 -5.14
CA VAL A 8 7.81 -4.57 -4.45
C VAL A 8 8.34 -5.81 -3.74
N ARG A 9 9.60 -6.18 -4.00
CA ARG A 9 10.24 -7.40 -3.45
C ARG A 9 11.51 -7.12 -2.68
N ARG A 10 12.29 -6.10 -3.07
CA ARG A 10 13.61 -5.80 -2.48
C ARG A 10 13.43 -4.97 -1.21
N SER A 11 14.15 -5.32 -0.15
CA SER A 11 14.13 -4.57 1.12
C SER A 11 14.54 -3.10 0.95
N ALA A 12 15.49 -2.82 0.04
CA ALA A 12 15.90 -1.46 -0.31
C ALA A 12 14.73 -0.63 -0.85
N ASP A 13 13.89 -1.19 -1.73
CA ASP A 13 12.71 -0.51 -2.27
C ASP A 13 11.67 -0.21 -1.17
N PHE A 14 11.47 -1.14 -0.22
CA PHE A 14 10.64 -0.88 0.95
C PHE A 14 11.20 0.27 1.79
N ALA A 15 12.52 0.28 2.05
CA ALA A 15 13.16 1.33 2.82
C ALA A 15 13.11 2.69 2.11
N ALA A 16 13.29 2.72 0.79
CA ALA A 16 13.17 3.94 -0.02
C ALA A 16 11.76 4.51 0.06
N ALA A 17 10.73 3.71 -0.20
CA ALA A 17 9.35 4.16 -0.16
C ALA A 17 8.88 4.55 1.25
N ILE A 18 9.36 3.88 2.30
CA ILE A 18 9.04 4.24 3.69
C ILE A 18 9.67 5.58 4.08
N ARG A 19 10.93 5.84 3.69
CA ARG A 19 11.67 7.05 4.05
C ARG A 19 11.30 8.26 3.21
N GLY A 20 11.21 8.11 1.89
CA GLY A 20 10.92 9.19 0.95
C GLY A 20 9.45 9.37 0.61
N GLY A 21 8.63 8.34 0.85
CA GLY A 21 7.21 8.37 0.50
C GLY A 21 6.35 9.11 1.52
N ARG A 22 5.24 9.67 1.05
CA ARG A 22 4.23 10.30 1.89
C ARG A 22 3.47 9.26 2.70
N ARG A 23 3.51 9.42 4.02
CA ARG A 23 2.84 8.55 4.98
C ARG A 23 1.44 9.04 5.32
N VAL A 24 0.43 8.18 5.17
CA VAL A 24 -0.95 8.44 5.63
C VAL A 24 -1.51 7.20 6.33
N GLY A 25 -2.16 7.40 7.48
CA GLY A 25 -2.85 6.33 8.21
C GLY A 25 -4.38 6.48 8.15
N ARG A 26 -5.09 5.36 8.07
CA ARG A 26 -6.56 5.25 8.16
C ARG A 26 -6.90 3.95 8.88
N GLY A 27 -7.65 4.01 9.98
CA GLY A 27 -8.24 2.86 10.70
C GLY A 27 -7.41 1.57 10.72
N THR A 28 -7.52 0.80 9.64
CA THR A 28 -6.92 -0.52 9.42
C THR A 28 -5.54 -0.53 8.74
N VAL A 29 -5.10 0.55 8.09
CA VAL A 29 -3.86 0.59 7.29
C VAL A 29 -3.06 1.89 7.46
N VAL A 30 -1.76 1.78 7.19
CA VAL A 30 -0.88 2.92 6.93
C VAL A 30 -0.27 2.74 5.55
N VAL A 31 -0.39 3.73 4.68
CA VAL A 31 0.24 3.74 3.37
C VAL A 31 1.46 4.65 3.37
N HIS A 32 2.50 4.22 2.66
CA HIS A 32 3.61 5.06 2.25
C HIS A 32 3.59 5.09 0.72
N LEU A 33 3.36 6.27 0.15
CA LEU A 33 3.34 6.46 -1.30
C LEU A 33 4.53 7.31 -1.71
N LEU A 34 5.48 6.70 -2.41
CA LEU A 34 6.54 7.42 -3.12
C LEU A 34 6.08 7.60 -4.56
N LEU A 35 5.85 8.85 -4.96
CA LEU A 35 5.62 9.22 -6.33
C LEU A 35 6.99 9.45 -6.97
N GLU A 36 7.25 8.77 -8.09
CA GLU A 36 8.44 8.98 -8.90
C GLU A 36 8.01 9.50 -10.28
N GLU A 37 8.91 10.22 -10.93
CA GLU A 37 8.77 10.55 -12.35
C GLU A 37 8.73 9.23 -13.15
N PRO A 38 7.82 9.08 -14.12
CA PRO A 38 7.69 7.85 -14.87
C PRO A 38 8.95 7.61 -15.70
N ALA A 39 9.80 6.67 -15.26
CA ALA A 39 10.81 6.10 -16.12
C ALA A 39 10.12 5.32 -17.26
N GLN A 40 10.63 5.42 -18.48
CA GLN A 40 10.07 4.76 -19.66
C GLN A 40 9.78 3.27 -19.37
N ALA A 41 8.53 2.86 -19.62
CA ALA A 41 8.00 1.51 -19.39
C ALA A 41 7.94 0.99 -17.93
N SER A 42 7.95 1.87 -16.93
CA SER A 42 7.78 1.45 -15.52
C SER A 42 6.31 1.43 -15.07
N THR A 43 5.87 0.34 -14.44
CA THR A 43 4.55 0.24 -13.79
C THR A 43 4.64 0.59 -12.31
N ALA A 44 3.58 1.17 -11.74
CA ALA A 44 3.49 1.35 -10.29
C ALA A 44 3.55 -0.01 -9.56
N ARG A 45 4.23 -0.04 -8.40
CA ARG A 45 4.49 -1.26 -7.63
C ARG A 45 3.93 -1.17 -6.22
N ALA A 46 3.42 -2.28 -5.70
CA ALA A 46 2.92 -2.38 -4.34
C ALA A 46 3.71 -3.37 -3.46
N GLY A 47 3.96 -2.96 -2.22
CA GLY A 47 4.50 -3.81 -1.15
C GLY A 47 3.52 -3.92 0.00
N PHE A 48 3.52 -5.06 0.71
CA PHE A 48 2.60 -5.32 1.82
C PHE A 48 3.37 -5.77 3.06
N VAL A 49 3.19 -5.03 4.15
CA VAL A 49 3.78 -5.34 5.46
C VAL A 49 2.66 -5.71 6.42
N VAL A 50 2.63 -6.97 6.86
CA VAL A 50 1.64 -7.47 7.81
C VAL A 50 2.39 -8.09 9.00
N SER A 51 2.43 -7.37 10.12
CA SER A 51 3.20 -7.76 11.30
C SER A 51 2.49 -8.86 12.11
N LYS A 52 3.22 -9.47 13.07
CA LYS A 52 2.66 -10.47 14.01
C LYS A 52 1.51 -9.90 14.85
N ALA A 53 1.47 -8.59 15.09
CA ALA A 53 0.42 -7.93 15.86
C ALA A 53 -0.97 -7.97 15.19
N VAL A 54 -1.04 -8.26 13.89
CA VAL A 54 -2.32 -8.44 13.17
C VAL A 54 -2.93 -9.81 13.47
N GLY A 55 -2.14 -10.79 13.90
CA GLY A 55 -2.64 -12.11 14.27
C GLY A 55 -1.77 -13.27 13.77
N ASN A 56 -2.34 -14.46 13.81
CA ASN A 56 -1.67 -15.69 13.37
C ASN A 56 -1.40 -15.69 11.86
N ALA A 57 -0.71 -16.73 11.36
CA ALA A 57 -0.35 -16.82 9.94
C ALA A 57 -1.58 -16.79 9.00
N VAL A 58 -2.70 -17.40 9.41
CA VAL A 58 -3.93 -17.46 8.61
C VAL A 58 -4.52 -16.07 8.43
N ILE A 59 -4.75 -15.35 9.54
CA ILE A 59 -5.31 -13.99 9.53
C ILE A 59 -4.39 -13.05 8.73
N ARG A 60 -3.07 -13.12 8.95
CA ARG A 60 -2.11 -12.27 8.21
C ARG A 60 -2.13 -12.54 6.71
N ASN A 61 -2.21 -13.81 6.30
CA ASN A 61 -2.24 -14.19 4.89
C ASN A 61 -3.57 -13.80 4.23
N GLU A 62 -4.67 -13.90 4.96
CA GLU A 62 -5.98 -13.43 4.53
C GLU A 62 -5.99 -11.92 4.31
N VAL A 63 -5.57 -11.13 5.30
CA VAL A 63 -5.47 -9.66 5.19
C VAL A 63 -4.56 -9.29 4.02
N LYS A 64 -3.39 -9.91 3.90
CA LYS A 64 -2.46 -9.69 2.77
C LYS A 64 -3.12 -10.01 1.42
N ARG A 65 -3.93 -11.08 1.34
CA ARG A 65 -4.66 -11.45 0.12
C ARG A 65 -5.73 -10.42 -0.23
N ARG A 66 -6.53 -9.98 0.75
CA ARG A 66 -7.56 -8.95 0.57
C ARG A 66 -6.95 -7.63 0.11
N LEU A 67 -5.90 -7.15 0.77
CA LEU A 67 -5.18 -5.93 0.39
C LEU A 67 -4.58 -6.00 -1.01
N ARG A 68 -4.00 -7.14 -1.41
CA ARG A 68 -3.50 -7.33 -2.80
C ARG A 68 -4.60 -7.18 -3.85
N HIS A 69 -5.82 -7.60 -3.54
CA HIS A 69 -6.94 -7.45 -4.46
C HIS A 69 -7.37 -5.98 -4.55
N LEU A 70 -7.53 -5.32 -3.40
CA LEU A 70 -7.99 -3.94 -3.32
C LEU A 70 -7.01 -2.92 -3.93
N VAL A 71 -5.71 -3.15 -3.80
CA VAL A 71 -4.68 -2.25 -4.35
C VAL A 71 -4.62 -2.27 -5.88
N ARG A 72 -5.02 -3.37 -6.53
CA ARG A 72 -4.84 -3.55 -7.98
C ARG A 72 -5.38 -2.37 -8.82
N PRO A 73 -6.67 -2.00 -8.74
CA PRO A 73 -7.20 -0.88 -9.52
C PRO A 73 -6.53 0.47 -9.17
N MET A 74 -6.07 0.63 -7.93
CA MET A 74 -5.44 1.88 -7.48
C MET A 74 -4.05 2.09 -8.10
N LEU A 75 -3.33 1.02 -8.43
CA LEU A 75 -2.01 1.13 -9.06
C LEU A 75 -2.11 1.66 -10.49
N ASP A 76 -3.20 1.36 -11.18
CA ASP A 76 -3.41 1.80 -12.57
C ASP A 76 -3.65 3.32 -12.64
N GLU A 77 -4.00 3.96 -11.52
CA GLU A 77 -4.16 5.41 -11.39
C GLU A 77 -2.87 6.14 -10.94
N LEU A 78 -1.82 5.40 -10.57
CA LEU A 78 -0.56 5.99 -10.13
C LEU A 78 0.39 6.17 -11.31
N PRO A 79 1.22 7.23 -11.32
CA PRO A 79 2.28 7.37 -12.30
C PRO A 79 3.19 6.14 -12.31
N GLY A 80 3.71 5.80 -13.49
CA GLY A 80 4.75 4.78 -13.64
C GLY A 80 5.91 5.02 -12.67
N GLY A 81 6.53 3.95 -12.20
CA GLY A 81 7.65 4.03 -11.24
C GLY A 81 7.24 4.21 -9.78
N SER A 82 6.03 4.71 -9.51
CA SER A 82 5.54 4.92 -8.14
C SER A 82 5.58 3.64 -7.29
N MET A 83 5.91 3.81 -6.00
CA MET A 83 5.93 2.72 -5.02
C MET A 83 4.93 2.96 -3.89
N LEU A 84 3.99 2.04 -3.74
CA LEU A 84 2.98 2.04 -2.69
C LEU A 84 3.27 0.92 -1.68
N ILE A 85 3.62 1.29 -0.44
CA ILE A 85 3.77 0.31 0.65
C ILE A 85 2.55 0.41 1.56
N VAL A 86 1.82 -0.70 1.70
CA VAL A 86 0.67 -0.83 2.59
C VAL A 86 1.09 -1.61 3.84
N ARG A 87 1.00 -0.97 5.00
CA ARG A 87 1.17 -1.60 6.30
C ARG A 87 -0.19 -1.88 6.91
N ALA A 88 -0.47 -3.13 7.25
CA ALA A 88 -1.67 -3.49 8.00
C ALA A 88 -1.49 -3.18 9.49
N LEU A 89 -2.47 -2.53 10.09
CA LEU A 89 -2.57 -2.31 11.54
C LEU A 89 -3.34 -3.47 12.20
N PRO A 90 -3.24 -3.66 13.53
CA PRO A 90 -3.96 -4.72 14.23
C PRO A 90 -5.47 -4.74 13.94
N ALA A 91 -6.09 -3.56 13.78
CA ALA A 91 -7.51 -3.42 13.42
C ALA A 91 -7.88 -4.11 12.09
N ALA A 92 -6.93 -4.33 11.17
CA ALA A 92 -7.19 -5.05 9.91
C ALA A 92 -7.60 -6.50 10.12
N ALA A 93 -7.29 -7.11 11.27
CA ALA A 93 -7.57 -8.50 11.58
C ALA A 93 -9.08 -8.83 11.55
N GLY A 94 -9.89 -7.94 12.14
CA GLY A 94 -11.35 -8.09 12.23
C GLY A 94 -12.13 -7.25 11.21
N ALA A 95 -11.44 -6.47 10.38
CA ALA A 95 -12.10 -5.57 9.45
C ALA A 95 -12.80 -6.32 8.30
N SER A 96 -14.00 -5.86 7.94
CA SER A 96 -14.69 -6.34 6.75
C SER A 96 -13.90 -5.96 5.49
N TYR A 97 -14.13 -6.69 4.40
CA TYR A 97 -13.50 -6.38 3.11
C TYR A 97 -13.81 -4.95 2.64
N ALA A 98 -15.05 -4.51 2.83
CA ALA A 98 -15.50 -3.16 2.49
C ALA A 98 -14.78 -2.11 3.35
N ALA A 99 -14.68 -2.31 4.66
CA ALA A 99 -13.97 -1.37 5.54
C ALA A 99 -12.48 -1.24 5.19
N LEU A 100 -11.80 -2.37 4.91
CA LEU A 100 -10.43 -2.37 4.41
C LEU A 100 -10.28 -1.59 3.10
N GLY A 101 -11.24 -1.76 2.18
CA GLY A 101 -11.27 -1.04 0.90
C GLY A 101 -11.43 0.47 1.09
N THR A 102 -12.38 0.89 1.92
CA THR A 102 -12.64 2.30 2.23
C THR A 102 -11.43 2.96 2.86
N ASP A 103 -10.84 2.35 3.90
CA ASP A 103 -9.66 2.88 4.58
C ASP A 103 -8.48 3.01 3.62
N LEU A 104 -8.23 1.98 2.80
CA LEU A 104 -7.15 1.97 1.83
C LEU A 104 -7.34 3.06 0.76
N ALA A 105 -8.54 3.17 0.19
CA ALA A 105 -8.85 4.18 -0.83
C ALA A 105 -8.68 5.59 -0.25
N ALA A 106 -9.21 5.85 0.94
CA ALA A 106 -9.07 7.11 1.63
C ALA A 106 -7.60 7.43 1.95
N ALA A 107 -6.79 6.43 2.30
CA ALA A 107 -5.37 6.60 2.59
C ALA A 107 -4.58 6.94 1.31
N VAL A 108 -4.80 6.21 0.22
CA VAL A 108 -4.13 6.44 -1.07
C VAL A 108 -4.54 7.77 -1.68
N ALA A 109 -5.84 8.08 -1.73
CA ALA A 109 -6.33 9.37 -2.23
C ALA A 109 -5.78 10.53 -1.42
N ALA A 110 -5.73 10.39 -0.09
CA ALA A 110 -5.10 11.38 0.76
C ALA A 110 -3.61 11.50 0.44
N ALA A 111 -2.87 10.39 0.27
CA ALA A 111 -1.43 10.34 0.02
C ALA A 111 -0.99 10.94 -1.34
N ARG A 112 -1.84 10.86 -2.37
CA ARG A 112 -1.60 11.44 -3.72
C ARG A 112 -1.59 12.97 -3.71
N LYS A 113 -2.34 13.61 -2.81
CA LYS A 113 -2.39 15.09 -2.75
C LYS A 113 -1.02 15.66 -2.35
N PRO A 114 -0.56 16.76 -2.97
CA PRO A 114 0.68 17.40 -2.54
C PRO A 114 0.60 17.80 -1.08
N ARG A 115 1.73 17.70 -0.37
CA ARG A 115 1.84 18.10 1.03
C ARG A 115 1.59 19.61 1.09
N ARG A 116 0.39 20.04 1.51
CA ARG A 116 0.10 21.45 1.75
C ARG A 116 1.08 21.91 2.85
N PRO A 117 1.99 22.86 2.58
CA PRO A 117 2.85 23.40 3.62
C PRO A 117 1.93 24.06 4.66
N ARG A 118 2.25 23.83 5.94
CA ARG A 118 1.72 24.63 7.04
C ARG A 118 2.56 25.89 7.13
#